data_AF-A0A2X2K0N8-F1
#
_entry.id   AF-A0A2X2K0N8-F1
#
_cell.length_a   1.000
_cell.length_b   1.000
_cell.length_c   1.000
_cell.angle_alpha   90.00
_cell.angle_beta   90.00
_cell.angle_gamma   90.00
#
_symmetry.space_group_name_H-M   'P 1'
#
loop_
_entity.id
_entity.type
_entity.pdbx_description
1 polymer ?
#
loop_
_entity_poly.entity_id
_entity_poly.type
_entity_poly.pdbx_seq_one_letter_code
_entity_poly.pdbx_strand_id
1 'polypeptide(L)' 'MNPDTINQKASQVNSAKSALNGDEKLAAAKQTAKSDIGRLTDLNNAQRTAANAEVDQAPNLAAVTAAKIKQHR' A
#
# COMPACT_ATOMS: atom_id res chain seq x y z
N MET A 1 17.23 37.09 3.65
CA MET A 1 17.11 35.64 3.35
C MET A 1 18.12 35.32 2.27
N ASN A 2 19.04 34.37 2.50
CA ASN A 2 20.00 33.94 1.48
C ASN A 2 19.36 32.93 0.51
N PRO A 3 19.58 33.06 -0.81
CA PRO A 3 19.11 32.11 -1.82
C PRO A 3 19.57 30.66 -1.54
N ASP A 4 20.78 30.49 -0.99
CA ASP A 4 21.34 29.17 -0.64
C ASP A 4 20.51 28.43 0.41
N THR A 5 19.96 29.17 1.38
CA THR A 5 19.11 28.60 2.43
C THR A 5 17.77 28.12 1.86
N ILE A 6 17.26 28.81 0.84
CA ILE A 6 16.02 28.44 0.15
C ILE A 6 16.26 27.18 -0.69
N ASN A 7 17.37 27.11 -1.43
CA ASN A 7 17.75 25.94 -2.22
C ASN A 7 18.00 24.68 -1.37
N GLN A 8 18.61 24.83 -0.19
CA GLN A 8 18.76 23.72 0.76
C GLN A 8 17.40 23.22 1.26
N LYS A 9 16.51 24.12 1.67
CA LYS A 9 15.17 23.75 2.15
C LYS A 9 14.35 23.08 1.04
N ALA A 10 14.42 23.58 -0.20
CA ALA A 10 13.76 22.96 -1.35
C ALA A 10 14.28 21.55 -1.63
N SER A 11 15.60 21.35 -1.56
CA SER A 11 16.21 20.03 -1.76
C SER A 11 15.81 19.04 -0.67
N GLN A 12 15.77 19.49 0.60
CA GLN A 12 15.30 18.66 1.72
C GLN A 12 13.84 18.24 1.57
N VAL A 13 12.97 19.15 1.13
CA VAL A 13 11.56 18.83 0.85
C VAL A 13 11.43 17.83 -0.29
N ASN A 14 12.21 17.97 -1.37
CA ASN A 14 12.21 17.02 -2.48
C ASN A 14 12.71 15.64 -2.04
N SER A 15 13.81 15.56 -1.28
CA SER A 15 14.30 14.29 -0.74
C SER A 15 13.29 13.65 0.22
N ALA A 16 12.66 14.43 1.09
CA ALA A 16 11.61 13.93 1.98
C ALA A 16 10.41 13.40 1.18
N LYS A 17 10.00 14.11 0.12
CA LYS A 17 8.91 13.68 -0.78
C LYS A 17 9.25 12.39 -1.51
N SER A 18 10.47 12.25 -2.03
CA SER A 18 10.94 11.00 -2.64
C SER A 18 11.03 9.86 -1.62
N ALA A 19 11.34 10.16 -0.36
CA ALA A 19 11.37 9.19 0.73
C ALA A 19 9.98 8.86 1.31
N LEU A 20 8.92 9.54 0.86
CA LEU A 20 7.54 9.12 1.11
C LEU A 20 7.24 7.91 0.23
N ASN A 21 7.86 6.77 0.56
CA ASN A 21 7.65 5.45 -0.07
C ASN A 21 6.25 4.89 0.26
N GLY A 22 5.24 5.74 0.40
CA GLY A 22 3.86 5.37 0.74
C GLY A 22 3.23 4.55 -0.38
N ASP A 23 3.45 4.96 -1.63
CA ASP A 23 2.93 4.26 -2.81
C ASP A 23 3.63 2.91 -3.02
N GLU A 24 4.95 2.85 -2.84
CA GLU A 24 5.71 1.59 -2.91
C GLU A 24 5.31 0.63 -1.79
N LYS A 25 5.18 1.12 -0.55
CA LYS A 25 4.71 0.31 0.58
C LYS A 25 3.27 -0.17 0.37
N LEU A 26 2.41 0.67 -0.19
CA LEU A 26 1.04 0.31 -0.53
C LEU A 26 1.01 -0.78 -1.60
N ALA A 27 1.79 -0.63 -2.68
CA ALA A 27 1.89 -1.63 -3.74
C ALA A 27 2.43 -2.97 -3.21
N ALA A 28 3.50 -2.95 -2.40
CA ALA A 28 4.05 -4.15 -1.78
C ALA A 28 3.04 -4.84 -0.84
N ALA A 29 2.29 -4.07 -0.05
CA ALA A 29 1.25 -4.60 0.81
C ALA A 29 0.08 -5.21 0.03
N LYS A 30 -0.36 -4.55 -1.05
CA LYS A 30 -1.39 -5.08 -1.95
C LYS A 30 -0.95 -6.41 -2.56
N GLN A 31 0.29 -6.47 -3.06
CA GLN A 31 0.85 -7.69 -3.64
C GLN A 31 0.91 -8.84 -2.61
N THR A 32 1.35 -8.54 -1.39
CA THR A 32 1.41 -9.52 -0.30
C THR A 32 0.01 -10.04 0.04
N ALA A 33 -0.96 -9.16 0.20
CA ALA A 33 -2.33 -9.54 0.51
C ALA A 33 -2.98 -10.39 -0.59
N LYS A 34 -2.75 -10.07 -1.87
CA LYS A 34 -3.21 -10.91 -2.99
C LYS A 34 -2.56 -12.30 -3.00
N SER A 35 -1.27 -12.38 -2.68
CA SER A 35 -0.57 -13.66 -2.58
C SER A 35 -1.14 -14.52 -1.45
N ASP A 36 -1.41 -13.90 -0.29
CA ASP A 36 -2.04 -14.58 0.84
C ASP A 36 -3.44 -15.10 0.47
N ILE A 37 -4.28 -14.28 -0.19
CA ILE A 37 -5.62 -14.68 -0.68
C ILE A 37 -5.52 -15.88 -1.64
N GLY A 38 -4.53 -15.88 -2.54
CA GLY A 38 -4.30 -16.99 -3.47
C GLY A 38 -3.92 -18.31 -2.80
N ARG A 39 -3.39 -18.26 -1.57
CA ARG A 39 -3.02 -19.43 -0.77
C ARG A 39 -4.15 -19.96 0.11
N LEU A 40 -5.25 -19.22 0.26
CA LEU A 40 -6.42 -19.68 1.00
C LEU A 40 -7.16 -20.75 0.20
N THR A 41 -7.01 -22.00 0.64
CA THR A 41 -7.64 -23.18 0.03
C THR A 41 -9.14 -23.25 0.26
N ASP A 42 -9.62 -22.58 1.30
CA ASP A 42 -11.02 -22.61 1.73
C ASP A 42 -11.91 -21.63 0.94
N LEU A 43 -11.29 -20.71 0.18
CA LEU A 43 -12.01 -19.78 -0.68
C LEU A 43 -12.30 -20.41 -2.04
N ASN A 44 -13.48 -20.14 -2.59
CA ASN A 44 -13.79 -20.42 -3.98
C ASN A 44 -13.33 -19.27 -4.92
N ASN A 45 -13.47 -19.45 -6.24
CA ASN A 45 -13.04 -18.44 -7.22
C ASN A 45 -13.74 -17.08 -7.03
N ALA A 46 -15.03 -17.06 -6.73
CA ALA A 46 -15.78 -15.82 -6.56
C ALA A 46 -15.32 -15.05 -5.30
N GLN A 47 -15.09 -15.78 -4.21
CA GLN A 47 -14.58 -15.20 -2.95
C GLN A 47 -13.17 -14.65 -3.13
N ARG A 48 -12.28 -15.38 -3.81
CA ARG A 48 -10.93 -14.90 -4.15
C ARG A 48 -10.96 -13.63 -5.00
N THR A 49 -11.80 -13.58 -6.02
CA THR A 49 -11.92 -12.40 -6.89
C THR A 49 -12.42 -11.19 -6.11
N ALA A 50 -13.44 -11.35 -5.26
CA ALA A 50 -13.94 -10.27 -4.42
C ALA A 50 -12.87 -9.76 -3.44
N ALA A 51 -12.16 -10.67 -2.77
CA ALA A 51 -11.07 -10.32 -1.86
C ALA A 51 -9.92 -9.56 -2.56
N ASN A 52 -9.53 -10.01 -3.76
CA ASN A 52 -8.50 -9.34 -4.56
C ASN A 52 -8.96 -7.94 -4.99
N ALA A 53 -10.23 -7.76 -5.34
CA ALA A 53 -10.80 -6.45 -5.69
C ALA A 53 -10.82 -5.49 -4.50
N GLU A 54 -11.18 -5.96 -3.30
CA GLU A 54 -11.11 -5.15 -2.07
C GLU A 54 -9.67 -4.68 -1.79
N VAL A 55 -8.67 -5.56 -1.96
CA VAL A 55 -7.26 -5.21 -1.81
C VAL A 55 -6.81 -4.19 -2.86
N ASP A 56 -7.25 -4.32 -4.12
CA ASP A 56 -6.92 -3.39 -5.19
C ASP A 56 -7.50 -1.99 -4.97
N GLN A 57 -8.75 -1.92 -4.49
CA GLN A 57 -9.43 -0.65 -4.22
C GLN A 57 -8.99 0.03 -2.91
N ALA A 58 -8.18 -0.64 -2.09
CA ALA A 58 -7.71 -0.08 -0.83
C ALA A 58 -6.89 1.22 -1.06
N PRO A 59 -7.31 2.36 -0.47
CA PRO A 59 -6.67 3.66 -0.70
C PRO A 59 -5.36 3.85 0.08
N ASN A 60 -5.09 3.02 1.08
CA ASN A 60 -3.91 3.11 1.93
C ASN A 60 -3.58 1.77 2.60
N LEU A 61 -2.42 1.72 3.27
CA LEU A 61 -1.91 0.51 3.91
C LEU A 61 -2.83 -0.03 5.01
N ALA A 62 -3.51 0.86 5.73
CA ALA A 62 -4.45 0.47 6.79
C ALA A 62 -5.65 -0.28 6.21
N ALA A 63 -6.18 0.17 5.07
CA ALA A 63 -7.26 -0.50 4.36
C ALA A 63 -6.84 -1.87 3.82
N VAL A 64 -5.62 -2.01 3.28
CA VAL A 64 -5.06 -3.32 2.86
C VAL A 64 -4.94 -4.27 4.04
N THR A 65 -4.47 -3.79 5.18
CA THR A 65 -4.31 -4.58 6.41
C THR A 65 -5.67 -5.03 6.95
N ALA A 66 -6.67 -4.14 6.94
CA ALA A 66 -8.03 -4.46 7.35
C ALA A 66 -8.67 -5.52 6.43
N ALA A 67 -8.48 -5.41 5.11
CA ALA A 67 -8.95 -6.40 4.15
C ALA A 67 -8.33 -7.79 4.43
N LYS A 68 -7.03 -7.85 4.73
CA LYS A 68 -6.36 -9.10 5.14
C LYS A 68 -6.94 -9.69 6.42
N ILE A 69 -7.18 -8.88 7.45
CA ILE A 69 -7.77 -9.36 8.73
C ILE A 69 -9.16 -9.95 8.49
N LYS A 70 -9.99 -9.31 7.64
CA LYS A 70 -11.33 -9.81 7.33
C LYS A 70 -11.33 -11.22 6.71
N GLN A 71 -10.29 -11.57 5.93
CA GLN A 71 -10.17 -12.90 5.31
C GLN A 71 -9.78 -14.02 6.30
N HIS A 72 -9.28 -13.67 7.50
CA HIS A 72 -8.83 -14.63 8.52
C HIS A 72 -9.85 -14.86 9.65
N ARG A 73 -11.00 -14.17 9.64
CA ARG A 73 -12.05 -14.26 10.66
C ARG A 73 -13.19 -15.14 10.18
#